data_AF-A0A080WMX3-F1
#
_entry.id   AF-A0A080WMX3-F1
#
_cell.length_a   1.000
_cell.length_b   1.000
_cell.length_c   1.000
_cell.angle_alpha   90.00
_cell.angle_beta   90.00
_cell.angle_gamma   90.00
#
_symmetry.space_group_name_H-M   'P 1'
#
loop_
_entity.id
_entity.type
_entity.pdbx_description
1 polymer ?
#
loop_
_entity_poly.entity_id
_entity_poly.type
_entity_poly.pdbx_seq_one_letter_code
_entity_poly.pdbx_strand_id
1 'polypeptide(L)'
;MEDIFRYFKGGEKSGLFTDPRVKAILDHNALPQGVPEVPILILKSVNDEISPISDTDALVENYCSGGATIDYKRDLLSVHTTLAVTGAPQAILWLRDRLDGINVEKGCKTSTIFMTLLQPGALEVMSKTIIDNLLNLLGKPVGPRLRTEIAHVPPL
;
A
#
# COMPACT_ATOMS: atom_id res chain seq x y z
N MET A 1 10.13 14.63 -2.01
CA MET A 1 9.41 14.32 -0.76
C MET A 1 9.17 15.63 -0.03
N GLU A 2 7.93 15.91 0.36
CA GLU A 2 7.60 17.13 1.11
C GLU A 2 8.09 17.04 2.56
N ASP A 3 8.38 18.19 3.15
CA ASP A 3 8.77 18.30 4.55
C ASP A 3 7.52 18.18 5.45
N ILE A 4 7.34 16.99 6.02
CA ILE A 4 6.21 16.65 6.88
C ILE A 4 6.16 17.52 8.16
N PHE A 5 7.29 18.07 8.63
CA PHE A 5 7.31 18.87 9.84
C PHE A 5 6.49 20.16 9.72
N ARG A 6 6.26 20.66 8.49
CA ARG A 6 5.46 21.87 8.25
C ARG A 6 4.00 21.74 8.67
N TYR A 7 3.50 20.51 8.83
CA TYR A 7 2.12 20.24 9.27
C TYR A 7 1.96 20.15 10.79
N PHE A 8 3.04 20.27 11.57
CA PHE A 8 3.02 20.15 13.03
C PHE A 8 3.25 21.50 13.72
N LYS A 9 2.51 21.77 14.80
CA LYS A 9 2.78 22.93 15.66
C LYS A 9 4.20 22.80 16.26
N GLY A 10 5.04 23.81 16.01
CA GLY A 10 6.44 23.79 16.43
C GLY A 10 7.40 23.11 15.44
N GLY A 11 6.88 22.52 14.36
CA GLY A 11 7.67 21.89 13.31
C GLY A 11 8.63 20.82 13.84
N GLU A 12 9.81 20.73 13.23
CA GLU A 12 10.89 19.83 13.66
C GLU A 12 11.30 20.08 15.12
N LYS A 13 11.28 21.36 15.55
CA LYS A 13 11.62 21.78 16.92
C LYS A 13 10.63 21.31 17.98
N SER A 14 9.45 20.80 17.59
CA SER A 14 8.52 20.17 18.53
C SER A 14 9.13 18.94 19.21
N GLY A 15 10.13 18.30 18.60
CA GLY A 15 10.72 17.06 19.09
C GLY A 15 9.77 15.86 19.02
N LEU A 16 8.60 16.00 18.37
CA LEU A 16 7.57 14.95 18.36
C LEU A 16 8.10 13.62 17.83
N PHE A 17 8.87 13.64 16.75
CA PHE A 17 9.42 12.44 16.11
C PHE A 17 10.68 11.90 16.80
N THR A 18 11.25 12.64 17.76
CA THR A 18 12.36 12.19 18.60
C THR A 18 11.91 11.84 20.02
N ASP A 19 10.65 12.09 20.38
CA ASP A 19 10.06 11.64 21.64
C ASP A 19 10.12 10.10 21.70
N PRO A 20 10.71 9.51 22.75
CA PRO A 20 10.89 8.06 22.84
C PRO A 20 9.59 7.26 22.72
N ARG A 21 8.45 7.81 23.17
CA ARG A 21 7.14 7.14 23.09
C ARG A 21 6.63 7.12 21.67
N VAL A 22 6.75 8.25 20.95
CA VAL A 22 6.36 8.34 19.54
C VAL A 22 7.26 7.46 18.70
N LYS A 23 8.56 7.51 18.92
CA LYS A 23 9.52 6.64 18.24
C LYS A 23 9.22 5.16 18.46
N ALA A 24 8.93 4.74 19.69
CA ALA A 24 8.56 3.36 19.97
C ALA A 24 7.32 2.90 19.19
N ILE A 25 6.30 3.78 19.07
CA ILE A 25 5.11 3.49 18.27
C ILE A 25 5.46 3.39 16.79
N LEU A 26 6.25 4.33 16.25
CA LEU A 26 6.65 4.31 14.85
C LEU A 26 7.48 3.06 14.52
N ASP A 27 8.47 2.75 15.36
CA ASP A 27 9.33 1.57 15.19
C ASP A 27 8.53 0.27 15.26
N HIS A 28 7.49 0.19 16.11
CA HIS A 28 6.60 -0.97 16.19
C HIS A 28 5.73 -1.16 14.94
N ASN A 29 5.41 -0.08 14.22
CA ASN A 29 4.61 -0.11 13.00
C ASN A 29 5.46 -0.13 11.72
N ALA A 30 6.77 0.12 11.83
CA ALA A 30 7.67 0.14 10.69
C ALA A 30 7.87 -1.27 10.13
N LEU A 31 7.96 -1.40 8.80
CA LEU A 31 8.36 -2.65 8.16
C LEU A 31 9.86 -2.63 7.87
N PRO A 32 10.51 -3.81 7.80
CA PRO A 32 9.97 -5.17 8.03
C PRO A 32 9.83 -5.51 9.53
N GLN A 33 8.87 -6.38 9.87
CA GLN A 33 8.71 -6.95 11.22
C GLN A 33 9.03 -8.47 11.27
N GLY A 34 9.69 -8.99 10.24
CA GLY A 34 9.96 -10.41 10.05
C GLY A 34 9.96 -10.79 8.56
N VAL A 35 10.11 -12.08 8.25
CA VAL A 35 10.03 -12.60 6.89
C VAL A 35 8.70 -13.33 6.72
N PRO A 36 7.87 -12.98 5.73
CA PRO A 36 6.60 -13.68 5.49
C PRO A 36 6.82 -15.15 5.09
N GLU A 37 6.08 -16.05 5.72
CA GLU A 37 6.07 -17.49 5.38
C GLU A 37 5.08 -17.80 4.25
N VAL A 38 4.05 -16.97 4.07
CA VAL A 38 3.06 -17.10 3.00
C VAL A 38 3.52 -16.35 1.74
N PRO A 39 3.14 -16.79 0.54
CA PRO A 39 3.39 -16.03 -0.68
C PRO A 39 2.73 -14.65 -0.62
N ILE A 40 3.34 -13.62 -1.21
CA ILE A 40 2.77 -12.27 -1.32
C ILE A 40 2.87 -11.76 -2.76
N LEU A 41 1.77 -11.17 -3.26
CA LEU A 41 1.80 -10.28 -4.42
C LEU A 41 1.98 -8.84 -3.95
N ILE A 42 2.96 -8.14 -4.51
CA ILE A 42 3.15 -6.70 -4.31
C ILE A 42 2.97 -6.02 -5.67
N LEU A 43 2.08 -5.02 -5.71
CA LEU A 43 1.90 -4.13 -6.86
C LEU A 43 2.32 -2.73 -6.44
N LYS A 44 3.22 -2.09 -7.19
CA LYS A 44 3.64 -0.71 -6.91
C LYS A 44 3.83 0.08 -8.19
N SER A 45 3.42 1.34 -8.18
CA SER A 45 3.64 2.24 -9.31
C SER A 45 5.08 2.75 -9.25
N VAL A 46 5.74 2.78 -10.40
CA VAL A 46 7.06 3.40 -10.55
C VAL A 46 6.99 4.91 -10.35
N ASN A 47 5.86 5.54 -10.68
CA ASN A 47 5.63 6.97 -10.60
C ASN A 47 4.74 7.36 -9.40
N ASP A 48 4.71 6.53 -8.35
CA ASP A 48 3.92 6.82 -7.15
C ASP A 48 4.42 8.12 -6.48
N GLU A 49 3.55 9.11 -6.50
CA GLU A 49 3.78 10.48 -6.03
C GLU A 49 3.59 10.63 -4.52
N ILE A 50 3.02 9.63 -3.85
CA ILE A 50 2.73 9.64 -2.40
C ILE A 50 3.70 8.73 -1.64
N SER A 51 3.89 7.50 -2.13
CA SER A 51 4.76 6.48 -1.55
C SER A 51 5.88 6.15 -2.54
N PRO A 52 7.11 6.66 -2.35
CA PRO A 52 8.23 6.38 -3.24
C PRO A 52 8.42 4.88 -3.48
N ILE A 53 8.68 4.49 -4.73
CA ILE A 53 8.90 3.08 -5.08
C ILE A 53 10.11 2.50 -4.35
N SER A 54 11.14 3.30 -4.08
CA SER A 54 12.37 2.88 -3.39
C SER A 54 12.12 2.21 -2.05
N ASP A 55 11.12 2.65 -1.29
CA ASP A 55 10.80 2.09 0.03
C ASP A 55 10.24 0.69 -0.11
N THR A 56 9.43 0.45 -1.16
CA THR A 56 8.91 -0.88 -1.49
C THR A 56 10.00 -1.77 -2.06
N ASP A 57 10.91 -1.23 -2.89
CA ASP A 57 12.07 -1.96 -3.39
C ASP A 57 12.94 -2.49 -2.25
N ALA A 58 13.25 -1.63 -1.26
CA ALA A 58 14.02 -2.02 -0.08
C ALA A 58 13.29 -3.06 0.79
N LEU A 59 11.97 -2.94 0.94
CA LEU A 59 11.16 -3.93 1.67
C LEU A 59 11.18 -5.30 0.97
N VAL A 60 11.00 -5.31 -0.36
CA VAL A 60 11.05 -6.54 -1.16
C VAL A 60 12.43 -7.19 -1.07
N GLU A 61 13.50 -6.41 -1.21
CA GLU A 61 14.87 -6.92 -1.07
C GLU A 61 15.09 -7.56 0.31
N ASN A 62 14.64 -6.91 1.38
CA ASN A 62 14.72 -7.46 2.73
C ASN A 62 13.98 -8.80 2.85
N TYR A 63 12.71 -8.87 2.44
CA TYR A 63 11.93 -10.11 2.49
C TYR A 63 12.56 -11.22 1.64
N CYS A 64 13.06 -10.89 0.46
CA CYS A 64 13.70 -11.85 -0.42
C CYS A 64 15.01 -12.39 0.14
N SER A 65 15.82 -11.54 0.78
CA SER A 65 17.03 -11.98 1.49
C SER A 65 16.74 -12.94 2.63
N GLY A 66 15.54 -12.85 3.21
CA GLY A 66 15.04 -13.74 4.25
C GLY A 66 14.43 -15.06 3.73
N GLY A 67 14.32 -15.25 2.41
CA GLY A 67 13.74 -16.46 1.81
C GLY A 67 12.22 -16.42 1.61
N ALA A 68 11.60 -15.23 1.65
CA ALA A 68 10.18 -15.09 1.34
C ALA A 68 9.85 -15.51 -0.10
N THR A 69 8.56 -15.77 -0.36
CA THR A 69 8.03 -15.97 -1.72
C THR A 69 7.24 -14.73 -2.14
N ILE A 70 7.79 -13.94 -3.07
CA ILE A 70 7.23 -12.65 -3.47
C ILE A 70 7.08 -12.59 -5.00
N ASP A 71 5.89 -12.27 -5.49
CA ASP A 71 5.67 -11.79 -6.85
C ASP A 71 5.52 -10.26 -6.80
N TYR A 72 6.55 -9.53 -7.21
CA TYR A 72 6.59 -8.08 -7.19
C TYR A 72 6.46 -7.51 -8.62
N LYS A 73 5.41 -6.71 -8.85
CA LYS A 73 5.16 -6.06 -10.14
C LYS A 73 5.21 -4.54 -9.98
N ARG A 74 6.09 -3.93 -10.76
CA ARG A 74 6.26 -2.48 -10.87
C ARG A 74 5.51 -2.00 -12.11
N ASP A 75 4.51 -1.16 -11.91
CA ASP A 75 3.66 -0.62 -12.98
C ASP A 75 4.21 0.71 -13.50
N LEU A 76 4.46 0.81 -14.80
CA LEU A 76 5.11 1.97 -15.44
C LEU A 76 4.20 3.15 -15.72
N LEU A 77 2.89 2.95 -15.89
CA LEU A 77 1.98 3.99 -16.39
C LEU A 77 1.05 4.57 -15.32
N SER A 78 0.90 3.88 -14.20
CA SER A 78 0.09 4.35 -13.09
C SER A 78 0.84 5.36 -12.22
N VAL A 79 0.07 5.99 -11.33
CA VAL A 79 0.45 6.80 -10.18
C VAL A 79 -0.30 6.21 -8.96
N HIS A 80 -0.18 6.78 -7.77
CA HIS A 80 -0.72 6.20 -6.53
C HIS A 80 -2.21 5.80 -6.65
N THR A 81 -3.05 6.75 -7.04
CA THR A 81 -4.50 6.55 -7.11
C THR A 81 -4.93 5.68 -8.29
N THR A 82 -4.27 5.81 -9.44
CA THR A 82 -4.65 5.03 -10.62
C THR A 82 -4.28 3.56 -10.44
N LEU A 83 -3.15 3.25 -9.80
CA LEU A 83 -2.78 1.87 -9.51
C LEU A 83 -3.77 1.18 -8.56
N ALA A 84 -4.34 1.90 -7.59
CA ALA A 84 -5.35 1.33 -6.70
C ALA A 84 -6.54 0.75 -7.48
N VAL A 85 -6.90 1.36 -8.62
CA VAL A 85 -7.99 0.88 -9.49
C VAL A 85 -7.47 -0.13 -10.51
N THR A 86 -6.38 0.17 -11.21
CA THR A 86 -5.88 -0.65 -12.32
C THR A 86 -5.17 -1.92 -11.85
N GLY A 87 -4.70 -1.96 -10.60
CA GLY A 87 -4.05 -3.10 -9.96
C GLY A 87 -5.01 -4.05 -9.25
N ALA A 88 -6.18 -3.56 -8.83
CA ALA A 88 -7.20 -4.36 -8.15
C ALA A 88 -7.58 -5.68 -8.87
N PRO A 89 -7.74 -5.73 -10.21
CA PRO A 89 -8.12 -6.97 -10.90
C PRO A 89 -7.06 -8.05 -10.74
N GLN A 90 -5.79 -7.67 -10.86
CA GLN A 90 -4.68 -8.58 -10.72
C GLN A 90 -4.56 -9.09 -9.27
N ALA A 91 -4.80 -8.23 -8.28
CA ALA A 91 -4.86 -8.64 -6.88
C ALA A 91 -6.00 -9.66 -6.63
N ILE A 92 -7.18 -9.41 -7.19
CA ILE A 92 -8.34 -10.33 -7.07
C ILE A 92 -8.04 -11.69 -7.69
N LEU A 93 -7.52 -11.71 -8.92
CA LEU A 93 -7.14 -12.96 -9.60
C LEU A 93 -6.08 -13.73 -8.82
N TRP A 94 -5.06 -13.03 -8.34
CA TRP A 94 -3.99 -13.64 -7.57
C TRP A 94 -4.52 -14.24 -6.25
N LEU A 95 -5.42 -13.54 -5.55
CA LEU A 95 -6.06 -14.04 -4.34
C LEU A 95 -6.96 -15.25 -4.63
N ARG A 96 -7.78 -15.20 -5.68
CA ARG A 96 -8.60 -16.33 -6.12
C ARG A 96 -7.75 -17.58 -6.30
N ASP A 97 -6.65 -17.46 -7.03
CA ASP A 97 -5.75 -18.60 -7.27
C ASP A 97 -5.18 -19.16 -5.95
N ARG A 98 -4.85 -18.32 -4.96
CA ARG A 98 -4.39 -18.81 -3.63
C ARG A 98 -5.50 -19.53 -2.87
N LEU A 99 -6.72 -19.01 -2.93
CA LEU A 99 -7.89 -19.59 -2.26
C LEU A 99 -8.33 -20.91 -2.93
N ASP A 100 -8.10 -21.06 -4.22
CA ASP A 100 -8.33 -22.29 -4.98
C ASP A 100 -7.18 -23.33 -4.82
N GLY A 101 -6.18 -23.04 -3.99
CA GLY A 101 -5.05 -23.93 -3.75
C GLY A 101 -4.02 -23.99 -4.88
N ILE A 102 -4.04 -23.01 -5.80
CA ILE A 102 -3.05 -22.91 -6.88
C ILE A 102 -1.74 -22.35 -6.30
N ASN A 103 -0.71 -23.18 -6.32
CA ASN A 103 0.61 -22.83 -5.80
C ASN A 103 1.26 -21.65 -6.54
N VAL A 104 2.09 -20.90 -5.82
CA VAL A 104 3.00 -19.89 -6.39
C VAL A 104 4.39 -20.52 -6.55
N GLU A 105 5.11 -20.13 -7.59
CA GLU A 105 6.53 -20.46 -7.72
C GLU A 105 7.30 -19.92 -6.51
N LYS A 106 8.11 -20.76 -5.86
CA LYS A 106 8.85 -20.36 -4.68
C LYS A 106 9.94 -19.34 -5.01
N GLY A 107 10.22 -18.47 -4.05
CA GLY A 107 11.25 -17.43 -4.16
C GLY A 107 10.69 -16.11 -4.66
N CYS A 108 11.59 -15.21 -5.04
CA CYS A 108 11.23 -13.84 -5.39
C CYS A 108 11.35 -13.58 -6.89
N LYS A 109 10.33 -12.91 -7.42
CA LYS A 109 10.30 -12.42 -8.80
C LYS A 109 9.92 -10.96 -8.80
N THR A 110 10.78 -10.12 -9.36
CA THR A 110 10.48 -8.70 -9.62
C THR A 110 10.34 -8.50 -11.12
N SER A 111 9.28 -7.81 -11.54
CA SER A 111 9.04 -7.48 -12.95
C SER A 111 8.53 -6.05 -13.08
N THR A 112 9.02 -5.35 -14.09
CA THR A 112 8.47 -4.06 -14.50
C THR A 112 7.57 -4.27 -15.70
N ILE A 113 6.30 -3.90 -15.56
CA ILE A 113 5.27 -4.12 -16.57
C ILE A 113 4.68 -2.78 -17.02
N PHE A 114 4.19 -2.76 -18.26
CA PHE A 114 3.60 -1.55 -18.84
C PHE A 114 2.37 -1.09 -18.07
N MET A 115 1.42 -2.00 -17.80
CA MET A 115 0.22 -1.73 -17.02
C MET A 115 -0.36 -3.03 -16.44
N THR A 116 -0.75 -3.03 -15.16
CA THR A 116 -1.39 -4.17 -14.47
C THR A 116 -2.74 -4.55 -15.09
N LEU A 117 -3.52 -3.57 -15.56
CA LEU A 117 -4.84 -3.77 -16.16
C LEU A 117 -4.79 -4.54 -17.50
N LEU A 118 -3.63 -4.54 -18.17
CA LEU A 118 -3.43 -5.26 -19.42
C LEU A 118 -2.95 -6.70 -19.22
N GLN A 119 -2.80 -7.14 -17.96
CA GLN A 119 -2.42 -8.50 -17.66
C GLN A 119 -3.58 -9.47 -17.98
N PRO A 120 -3.30 -10.72 -18.37
CA PRO A 120 -4.32 -11.69 -18.73
C PRO A 120 -5.40 -11.85 -17.64
N GLY A 121 -6.66 -11.93 -18.06
CA GLY A 121 -7.81 -12.10 -17.18
C GLY A 121 -8.23 -10.85 -16.39
N ALA A 122 -7.46 -9.75 -16.41
CA ALA A 122 -7.75 -8.56 -15.61
C ALA A 122 -9.15 -7.97 -15.89
N LEU A 123 -9.60 -7.96 -17.15
CA LEU A 123 -10.93 -7.47 -17.49
C LEU A 123 -12.07 -8.42 -17.09
N GLU A 124 -11.78 -9.71 -16.90
CA GLU A 124 -12.80 -10.72 -16.58
C GLU A 124 -13.38 -10.53 -15.18
N VAL A 125 -12.57 -10.02 -14.25
CA VAL A 125 -12.98 -9.75 -12.86
C VAL A 125 -13.44 -8.30 -12.65
N MET A 126 -13.36 -7.45 -13.69
CA MET A 126 -13.72 -6.03 -13.60
C MET A 126 -15.17 -5.78 -13.99
N SER A 127 -16.08 -6.17 -13.10
CA SER A 127 -17.48 -5.74 -13.22
C SER A 127 -17.62 -4.24 -12.95
N LYS A 128 -18.66 -3.61 -13.52
CA LYS A 128 -19.01 -2.21 -13.24
C LYS A 128 -19.13 -1.94 -11.74
N THR A 129 -19.66 -2.89 -10.96
CA THR A 129 -19.78 -2.78 -9.50
C THR A 129 -18.43 -2.68 -8.81
N ILE A 130 -17.45 -3.49 -9.21
CA ILE A 130 -16.09 -3.44 -8.66
C ILE A 130 -15.44 -2.10 -8.99
N ILE A 131 -15.56 -1.64 -10.24
CA ILE A 131 -15.06 -0.34 -10.67
C ILE A 131 -15.71 0.79 -9.85
N ASP A 132 -17.04 0.81 -9.75
CA ASP A 132 -17.77 1.85 -9.01
C ASP A 132 -17.37 1.86 -7.52
N ASN A 133 -17.15 0.70 -6.91
CA ASN A 133 -16.69 0.61 -5.52
C ASN A 133 -15.26 1.10 -5.33
N LEU A 134 -14.34 0.77 -6.24
CA LEU A 134 -12.97 1.27 -6.21
C LEU A 134 -12.92 2.78 -6.42
N LEU A 135 -13.70 3.31 -7.37
CA LEU A 135 -13.81 4.75 -7.59
C LEU A 135 -14.45 5.47 -6.40
N ASN A 136 -15.45 4.86 -5.76
CA ASN A 136 -16.05 5.39 -4.53
C ASN A 136 -15.02 5.48 -3.39
N LEU A 137 -14.09 4.54 -3.28
CA LEU A 137 -13.03 4.57 -2.27
C LEU A 137 -12.07 5.75 -2.47
N LEU A 138 -11.86 6.19 -3.71
CA LEU A 138 -11.02 7.35 -4.04
C LEU A 138 -11.74 8.70 -3.80
N GLY A 139 -13.07 8.73 -3.87
CA GLY A 139 -13.86 9.97 -3.86
C GLY A 139 -14.74 10.21 -2.63
N LYS A 140 -14.87 9.24 -1.72
CA LYS A 140 -15.70 9.38 -0.51
C LYS A 140 -14.83 9.45 0.75
N PRO A 141 -15.22 10.26 1.76
CA PRO A 141 -14.63 10.17 3.09
C PRO A 141 -14.74 8.72 3.59
N VAL A 142 -13.63 8.16 4.09
CA VAL A 142 -13.63 6.84 4.72
C VAL A 142 -14.39 6.94 6.04
N GLY A 143 -15.53 6.24 6.15
CA GLY A 143 -16.37 6.20 7.35
C GLY A 143 -17.53 7.22 7.36
N PRO A 144 -18.44 7.15 8.37
CA PRO A 144 -19.49 8.14 8.54
C PRO A 144 -18.88 9.54 8.65
N ARG A 145 -19.51 10.57 8.05
CA ARG A 145 -19.14 11.95 8.32
C ARG A 145 -19.25 12.16 9.83
N LEU A 146 -18.12 12.39 10.51
CA LEU A 146 -18.16 12.94 11.87
C LEU A 146 -18.98 14.22 11.77
N ARG A 147 -20.17 14.20 12.37
CA ARG A 147 -20.93 15.42 12.61
C ARG A 147 -20.07 16.18 13.61
N THR A 148 -19.46 17.27 13.17
CA THR A 148 -18.58 18.11 13.98
C THR A 148 -19.41 18.80 15.06
N GLU A 149 -19.82 18.07 16.09
CA GLU A 149 -20.06 18.64 17.41
C GLU A 149 -18.84 18.29 18.23
N ILE A 150 -17.85 19.19 18.19
CA ILE A 150 -16.79 19.20 19.19
C ILE A 150 -17.50 19.54 20.50
N ALA A 151 -17.85 18.52 21.29
CA ALA A 151 -18.23 18.73 22.67
C ALA A 151 -17.03 19.43 23.34
N HIS A 152 -17.27 20.65 23.81
CA HIS A 152 -16.31 21.45 24.56
C HIS A 152 -15.81 20.64 25.75
N VAL A 153 -14.55 20.22 25.73
CA VAL A 153 -13.88 19.62 26.88
C VAL A 153 -13.54 20.78 27.82
N PRO A 154 -14.13 20.87 29.03
CA PRO A 154 -13.78 21.93 29.96
C PRO A 154 -12.34 21.74 30.45
N PRO A 155 -11.60 22.83 30.69
CA PRO A 155 -10.25 22.75 31.22
C PRO A 155 -10.26 22.20 32.66
N LEU A 156 -9.18 21.51 33.02
CA LEU A 156 -8.87 21.06 34.39
C LEU A 156 -8.68 22.26 35.33
#